data_AF-R9MWU4-F1
#
_entry.id   AF-R9MWU4-F1
#
_cell.length_a   1.000
_cell.length_b   1.000
_cell.length_c   1.000
_cell.angle_alpha   90.00
_cell.angle_beta   90.00
_cell.angle_gamma   90.00
#
_symmetry.space_group_name_H-M   'P 1'
#
loop_
_entity.id
_entity.type
_entity.pdbx_description
1 polymer ?
#
loop_
_entity_poly.entity_id
_entity_poly.type
_entity_poly.pdbx_seq_one_letter_code
_entity_poly.pdbx_strand_id
1 'polypeptide(L)'
;MGRDKYGNYVNEKGVTIKVDQDKNGKDHVSFYDGPVDGDHSAVHVNVDYDNEQWTSTTHGENHSDTEKGSGGCYLTSACMKKYAEQFDDNCYELNLLRWFRDKFVSKEDIEHYYYYCVAPNIVSQIDKLNNSNEIYKRIYENVICVCVKAIEDKKYDVAYNIYKQNVLDLEKMYISLA
;
A
#
# COMPACT_ATOMS: atom_id res chain seq x y z
N MET A 1 9.66 26.32 19.59
CA MET A 1 10.14 25.14 18.82
C MET A 1 11.51 24.73 19.33
N GLY A 2 11.73 23.44 19.59
CA GLY A 2 12.94 22.93 20.24
C GLY A 2 13.56 21.73 19.54
N ARG A 3 14.62 21.20 20.14
CA ARG A 3 15.26 19.94 19.75
C ARG A 3 15.27 19.01 20.96
N ASP A 4 15.11 17.70 20.75
CA ASP A 4 15.34 16.72 21.81
C ASP A 4 16.85 16.46 22.00
N LYS A 5 17.19 15.57 22.95
CA LYS A 5 18.60 15.20 23.24
C LYS A 5 19.31 14.48 22.09
N TYR A 6 18.57 14.04 21.08
CA TYR A 6 19.08 13.38 19.87
C TYR A 6 19.16 14.33 18.67
N GLY A 7 18.73 15.59 18.84
CA GLY A 7 18.70 16.58 17.76
C GLY A 7 17.45 16.50 16.87
N ASN A 8 16.44 15.72 17.25
CA ASN A 8 15.16 15.65 16.54
C ASN A 8 14.37 16.93 16.74
N TYR A 9 13.56 17.32 15.76
CA TYR A 9 12.72 18.51 15.87
C TYR A 9 11.52 18.23 16.79
N VAL A 10 11.23 19.14 17.72
CA VAL A 10 10.08 19.05 18.62
C VAL A 10 9.24 20.33 18.54
N ASN A 11 7.95 20.16 18.24
CA ASN A 11 7.02 21.30 18.19
C ASN A 11 6.50 21.69 19.59
N GLU A 12 5.68 22.74 19.66
CA GLU A 12 5.14 23.25 20.94
C GLU A 12 4.12 22.31 21.59
N LYS A 13 3.63 21.31 20.86
CA LYS A 13 2.70 20.29 21.35
C LYS A 13 3.42 19.01 21.82
N GLY A 14 4.75 18.96 21.77
CA GLY A 14 5.53 17.77 22.14
C GLY A 14 5.64 16.71 21.04
N VAL A 15 5.14 16.98 19.82
CA VAL A 15 5.30 16.06 18.68
C VAL A 15 6.74 16.13 18.20
N THR A 16 7.37 14.96 18.07
CA THR A 16 8.76 14.82 17.61
C THR A 16 8.81 14.35 16.16
N ILE A 17 9.62 15.02 15.33
CA ILE A 17 9.95 14.58 13.97
C ILE A 17 11.40 14.10 13.96
N LYS A 18 11.59 12.82 13.67
CA LYS A 18 12.89 12.19 13.46
C LYS A 18 13.08 11.93 11.97
N VAL A 19 14.23 12.35 11.45
CA VAL A 19 14.66 12.04 10.09
C VAL A 19 16.02 11.35 10.21
N ASP A 20 16.12 10.14 9.69
CA ASP A 20 17.35 9.35 9.73
C ASP A 20 17.51 8.52 8.46
N GLN A 21 18.73 8.03 8.23
CA GLN A 21 19.07 7.19 7.10
C GLN A 21 19.64 5.88 7.64
N ASP A 22 19.18 4.74 7.14
CA ASP A 22 19.72 3.45 7.55
C ASP A 22 21.12 3.19 6.96
N LYS A 23 21.70 2.06 7.38
CA LYS A 23 23.00 1.59 6.88
C LYS A 23 23.04 1.31 5.37
N ASN A 24 21.89 1.22 4.71
CA ASN A 24 21.78 0.97 3.27
C ASN A 24 21.54 2.27 2.48
N GLY A 25 21.48 3.42 3.14
CA GLY A 25 21.22 4.70 2.47
C GLY A 25 19.73 4.99 2.25
N LYS A 26 18.82 4.23 2.88
CA LYS A 26 17.37 4.44 2.78
C LYS A 26 16.90 5.42 3.85
N ASP A 27 16.07 6.37 3.46
CA ASP A 27 15.62 7.43 4.36
C ASP A 27 14.36 7.03 5.13
N HIS A 28 14.31 7.49 6.38
CA HIS A 28 13.22 7.28 7.32
C HIS A 28 12.74 8.61 7.85
N VAL A 29 11.43 8.80 7.88
CA VAL A 29 10.78 9.95 8.52
C VAL A 29 9.76 9.41 9.51
N SER A 30 9.88 9.78 10.77
CA SER A 30 9.01 9.32 11.83
C SER A 30 8.41 10.48 12.62
N PHE A 31 7.13 10.35 12.97
CA PHE A 31 6.37 11.27 13.82
C PHE A 31 5.99 10.57 15.10
N TYR A 32 6.34 11.15 16.24
CA TYR A 32 6.05 10.62 17.57
C TYR A 32 5.13 11.61 18.31
N ASP A 33 4.15 11.10 19.05
CA ASP A 33 3.29 11.91 19.93
C ASP A 33 3.98 12.33 21.24
N GLY A 34 5.22 11.87 21.46
CA GLY A 34 6.04 12.19 22.62
C GLY A 34 7.55 11.96 22.40
N PRO A 35 8.32 11.71 23.47
CA PRO A 35 9.75 11.40 23.39
C PRO A 35 10.02 10.09 22.65
N VAL A 36 11.01 10.11 21.75
CA VAL A 36 11.38 8.95 20.92
C VAL A 36 11.92 7.75 21.70
N ASP A 37 12.37 7.96 22.94
CA ASP A 37 12.95 6.95 23.83
C ASP A 37 12.04 6.58 25.02
N GLY A 38 10.80 7.08 25.02
CA GLY A 38 9.75 6.69 25.96
C GLY A 38 8.72 5.76 25.33
N ASP A 39 7.66 5.44 26.09
CA ASP A 39 6.44 4.89 25.51
C ASP A 39 5.73 5.98 24.69
N HIS A 40 5.29 5.63 23.49
CA HIS A 40 4.75 6.58 22.53
C HIS A 40 3.89 5.90 21.47
N SER A 41 3.00 6.68 20.87
CA SER A 41 2.43 6.36 19.57
C SER A 41 3.29 6.98 18.47
N ALA A 42 3.48 6.28 17.37
CA ALA A 42 4.25 6.79 16.26
C ALA A 42 3.72 6.38 14.89
N VAL A 43 4.10 7.19 13.91
CA VAL A 43 4.01 6.88 12.48
C VAL A 43 5.42 6.88 11.93
N HIS A 44 5.85 5.77 11.35
CA HIS A 44 7.10 5.61 10.66
C HIS A 44 6.83 5.56 9.16
N VAL A 45 7.64 6.26 8.36
CA VAL A 45 7.65 6.17 6.90
C VAL A 45 9.06 5.79 6.48
N ASN A 46 9.18 4.71 5.71
CA ASN A 46 10.45 4.22 5.18
C ASN A 46 10.42 4.29 3.66
N VAL A 47 11.44 4.90 3.06
CA VAL A 47 11.53 5.07 1.60
C VAL A 47 12.47 4.02 1.02
N ASP A 48 11.98 3.26 0.05
CA ASP A 48 12.74 2.30 -0.72
C ASP A 48 12.99 2.82 -2.13
N TYR A 49 14.14 3.48 -2.31
CA TYR A 49 14.54 4.05 -3.60
C TYR A 49 14.80 3.00 -4.69
N ASP A 50 15.25 1.80 -4.33
CA ASP A 50 15.57 0.74 -5.31
C ASP A 50 14.30 0.23 -6.01
N ASN A 51 13.21 0.16 -5.24
CA ASN A 51 11.93 -0.36 -5.68
C ASN A 51 10.91 0.74 -6.01
N GLU A 52 11.30 2.01 -5.85
CA GLU A 52 10.41 3.18 -5.97
C GLU A 52 9.16 3.07 -5.08
N GLN A 53 9.35 2.55 -3.86
CA GLN A 53 8.28 2.26 -2.92
C GLN A 53 8.46 3.01 -1.61
N TRP A 54 7.39 3.08 -0.84
CA TRP A 54 7.46 3.48 0.56
C TRP A 54 6.52 2.61 1.39
N THR A 55 6.89 2.41 2.64
CA THR A 55 6.05 1.75 3.64
C THR A 55 5.79 2.71 4.79
N SER A 56 4.61 2.61 5.40
CA SER A 56 4.35 3.21 6.69
C SER A 56 4.05 2.15 7.74
N THR A 57 4.35 2.46 8.99
CA THR A 57 3.87 1.70 10.15
C THR A 57 3.35 2.70 11.16
N THR A 58 2.14 2.48 11.64
CA THR A 58 1.54 3.21 12.75
C THR A 58 1.46 2.27 13.94
N HIS A 59 1.63 2.79 15.15
CA HIS A 59 1.33 2.05 16.36
C HIS A 59 0.94 2.99 17.49
N GLY A 60 0.13 2.50 18.42
CA GLY A 60 -0.12 3.15 19.71
C GLY A 60 0.99 2.85 20.73
N GLU A 61 0.78 3.36 21.95
CA GLU A 61 1.58 3.02 23.13
C GLU A 61 1.74 1.50 23.29
N ASN A 62 2.92 1.06 23.72
CA ASN A 62 3.30 -0.36 23.85
C ASN A 62 3.09 -1.20 22.57
N HIS A 63 3.04 -0.56 21.40
CA HIS A 63 2.76 -1.21 20.11
C HIS A 63 1.40 -1.95 20.06
N SER A 64 0.41 -1.52 20.84
CA SER A 64 -0.89 -2.21 20.99
C SER A 64 -1.64 -2.42 19.68
N ASP A 65 -1.59 -1.43 18.78
CA ASP A 65 -2.38 -1.36 17.55
C ASP A 65 -1.47 -1.07 16.36
N THR A 66 -0.53 -1.99 16.10
CA THR A 66 0.39 -1.84 14.97
C THR A 66 -0.35 -2.06 13.66
N GLU A 67 -0.50 -1.01 12.86
CA GLU A 67 -0.95 -1.11 11.46
C GLU A 67 0.22 -0.77 10.54
N LYS A 68 0.24 -1.34 9.33
CA LYS A 68 1.22 -0.94 8.33
C LYS A 68 0.53 -0.67 7.01
N GLY A 69 1.07 0.31 6.29
CA GLY A 69 0.63 0.71 4.96
C GLY A 69 1.79 0.68 3.98
N SER A 70 1.47 0.70 2.69
CA SER A 70 2.45 0.82 1.62
C SER A 70 1.85 1.60 0.45
N GLY A 71 2.69 2.28 -0.30
CA GLY A 71 2.31 2.84 -1.59
C GLY A 71 2.32 1.77 -2.69
N GLY A 72 1.38 1.84 -3.65
CA GLY A 72 1.49 1.09 -4.91
C GLY A 72 0.52 -0.10 -5.12
N CYS A 73 -0.76 0.03 -4.79
CA CYS A 73 -1.72 -1.01 -5.18
C CYS A 73 -2.03 -0.95 -6.69
N TYR A 74 -1.78 -2.05 -7.42
CA TYR A 74 -2.03 -2.12 -8.87
C TYR A 74 -3.49 -1.88 -9.26
N LEU A 75 -4.45 -2.16 -8.36
CA LEU A 75 -5.86 -1.85 -8.59
C LEU A 75 -6.09 -0.33 -8.57
N THR A 76 -5.53 0.37 -7.58
CA THR A 76 -5.58 1.84 -7.50
C THR A 76 -4.86 2.46 -8.68
N SER A 77 -3.66 1.99 -9.03
CA SER A 77 -2.93 2.44 -10.22
C SER A 77 -3.73 2.22 -11.51
N ALA A 78 -4.40 1.08 -11.66
CA ALA A 78 -5.25 0.80 -12.81
C ALA A 78 -6.46 1.75 -12.90
N CYS A 79 -7.13 2.02 -11.79
CA CYS A 79 -8.21 3.01 -11.73
C CYS A 79 -7.70 4.43 -12.02
N MET A 80 -6.58 4.84 -11.44
CA MET A 80 -5.95 6.15 -11.70
C MET A 80 -5.66 6.34 -13.19
N LYS A 81 -5.10 5.33 -13.86
CA LYS A 81 -4.82 5.38 -15.31
C LYS A 81 -6.08 5.41 -16.15
N LYS A 82 -7.15 4.73 -15.72
CA LYS A 82 -8.43 4.69 -16.43
C LYS A 82 -9.18 6.02 -16.36
N TYR A 83 -9.29 6.60 -15.16
CA TYR A 83 -10.04 7.83 -14.93
C TYR A 83 -9.21 9.10 -15.15
N ALA A 84 -7.88 8.99 -15.20
CA ALA A 84 -6.94 10.09 -15.43
C ALA A 84 -7.30 11.32 -14.58
N GLU A 85 -7.63 12.45 -15.20
CA GLU A 85 -7.98 13.71 -14.53
C GLU A 85 -9.27 13.64 -13.70
N GLN A 86 -10.12 12.62 -13.92
CA GLN A 86 -11.37 12.39 -13.18
C GLN A 86 -11.23 11.31 -12.11
N PHE A 87 -10.00 10.90 -11.79
CA PHE A 87 -9.78 9.89 -10.77
C PHE A 87 -10.21 10.41 -9.40
N ASP A 88 -11.18 9.71 -8.82
CA ASP A 88 -11.53 9.81 -7.41
C ASP A 88 -11.17 8.46 -6.76
N ASP A 89 -10.33 8.51 -5.74
CA ASP A 89 -9.96 7.31 -4.97
C ASP A 89 -11.17 6.71 -4.23
N ASN A 90 -12.28 7.45 -4.14
CA ASN A 90 -13.58 6.98 -3.66
C ASN A 90 -14.51 6.50 -4.79
N CYS A 91 -13.99 6.18 -5.98
CA CYS A 91 -14.83 5.61 -7.03
C CYS A 91 -15.53 4.33 -6.54
N TYR A 92 -16.70 4.07 -7.13
CA TYR A 92 -17.57 2.97 -6.73
C TYR A 92 -16.84 1.62 -6.75
N GLU A 93 -16.05 1.38 -7.80
CA GLU A 93 -15.30 0.15 -7.99
C GLU A 93 -14.27 -0.08 -6.87
N LEU A 94 -13.49 0.95 -6.51
CA LEU A 94 -12.48 0.84 -5.44
C LEU A 94 -13.14 0.67 -4.07
N ASN A 95 -14.21 1.42 -3.79
CA ASN A 95 -14.93 1.29 -2.53
C ASN A 95 -15.58 -0.08 -2.36
N LEU A 96 -16.15 -0.64 -3.44
CA LEU A 96 -16.73 -1.98 -3.43
C LEU A 96 -15.65 -3.06 -3.21
N LEU A 97 -14.50 -2.93 -3.88
CA LEU A 97 -13.37 -3.86 -3.73
C LEU A 97 -12.74 -3.77 -2.34
N ARG A 98 -12.59 -2.57 -1.77
CA ARG A 98 -12.11 -2.37 -0.38
C ARG A 98 -13.08 -3.00 0.63
N TRP A 99 -14.38 -2.75 0.47
CA TRP A 99 -15.39 -3.38 1.31
C TRP A 99 -15.36 -4.92 1.20
N PHE A 100 -15.24 -5.45 -0.01
CA PHE A 100 -15.14 -6.89 -0.23
C PHE A 100 -13.91 -7.48 0.45
N ARG A 101 -12.74 -6.84 0.29
CA ARG A 101 -11.49 -7.22 0.95
C ARG A 101 -11.68 -7.28 2.47
N ASP A 102 -12.17 -6.21 3.07
CA ASP A 102 -12.27 -6.09 4.53
C ASP A 102 -13.29 -7.05 5.15
N LYS A 103 -14.23 -7.58 4.36
CA LYS A 103 -15.30 -8.47 4.83
C LYS A 103 -15.11 -9.95 4.50
N PHE A 104 -14.43 -10.27 3.39
CA PHE A 104 -14.40 -11.63 2.85
C PHE A 104 -12.99 -12.20 2.63
N VAL A 105 -11.94 -11.39 2.74
CA VAL A 105 -10.55 -11.85 2.58
C VAL A 105 -9.92 -12.06 3.96
N SER A 106 -9.17 -13.16 4.12
CA SER A 106 -8.45 -13.43 5.37
C SER A 106 -7.36 -12.39 5.62
N LYS A 107 -7.04 -12.10 6.88
CA LYS A 107 -5.94 -11.16 7.21
C LYS A 107 -4.61 -11.63 6.61
N GLU A 108 -4.33 -12.93 6.66
CA GLU A 108 -3.11 -13.51 6.10
C GLU A 108 -2.99 -13.27 4.58
N ASP A 109 -4.08 -13.45 3.81
CA ASP A 109 -4.09 -13.16 2.37
C ASP A 109 -3.99 -11.65 2.08
N ILE A 110 -4.61 -10.81 2.91
CA ILE A 110 -4.51 -9.34 2.81
C ILE A 110 -3.05 -8.91 2.98
N GLU A 111 -2.38 -9.40 4.03
CA GLU A 111 -0.99 -9.06 4.31
C GLU A 111 -0.07 -9.54 3.17
N HIS A 112 -0.23 -10.78 2.72
CA HIS A 112 0.66 -11.37 1.71
C HIS A 112 0.48 -10.76 0.30
N TYR A 113 -0.76 -10.69 -0.19
CA TYR A 113 -1.03 -10.32 -1.58
C TYR A 113 -1.26 -8.82 -1.79
N TYR A 114 -1.85 -8.13 -0.81
CA TYR A 114 -2.29 -6.75 -0.99
C TYR A 114 -1.33 -5.70 -0.44
N TYR A 115 -0.65 -5.97 0.68
CA TYR A 115 0.04 -4.91 1.43
C TYR A 115 1.57 -5.02 1.51
N TYR A 116 2.16 -6.21 1.68
CA TYR A 116 3.58 -6.25 2.07
C TYR A 116 4.60 -6.60 0.99
N CYS A 117 4.24 -7.32 -0.07
CA CYS A 117 5.27 -7.82 -0.99
C CYS A 117 4.86 -7.81 -2.45
N VAL A 118 3.68 -8.28 -2.81
CA VAL A 118 3.41 -8.66 -4.20
C VAL A 118 2.87 -7.47 -5.01
N ALA A 119 1.81 -6.81 -4.54
CA ALA A 119 1.16 -5.73 -5.29
C ALA A 119 2.07 -4.51 -5.59
N PRO A 120 2.80 -3.93 -4.62
CA PRO A 120 3.73 -2.83 -4.90
C PRO A 120 4.86 -3.21 -5.87
N ASN A 121 5.39 -4.43 -5.76
CA ASN A 121 6.43 -4.92 -6.66
C ASN A 121 5.91 -5.15 -8.08
N ILE A 122 4.70 -5.70 -8.23
CA ILE A 122 4.03 -5.80 -9.54
C ILE A 122 3.89 -4.40 -10.18
N VAL A 123 3.41 -3.41 -9.42
CA VAL A 123 3.28 -2.02 -9.92
C VAL A 123 4.62 -1.47 -10.38
N SER A 124 5.67 -1.59 -9.56
CA SER A 124 7.02 -1.13 -9.91
C SER A 124 7.53 -1.77 -11.21
N GLN A 125 7.30 -3.07 -11.40
CA GLN A 125 7.69 -3.76 -12.62
C GLN A 125 6.86 -3.35 -13.84
N ILE A 126 5.54 -3.17 -13.67
CA ILE A 126 4.66 -2.70 -14.75
C ILE A 126 5.03 -1.26 -15.16
N ASP A 127 5.30 -0.37 -14.20
CA ASP A 127 5.61 1.04 -14.46
C ASP A 127 6.91 1.23 -15.25
N LYS A 128 7.87 0.31 -15.12
CA LYS A 128 9.11 0.28 -15.90
C LYS A 128 8.90 -0.08 -17.38
N LEU A 129 7.73 -0.58 -17.76
CA LEU A 129 7.43 -0.99 -19.14
C LEU A 129 6.82 0.15 -19.96
N ASN A 130 7.26 0.27 -21.22
CA ASN A 130 6.74 1.28 -22.16
C ASN A 130 5.23 1.14 -22.43
N ASN A 131 4.66 -0.05 -22.23
CA ASN A 131 3.25 -0.34 -22.41
C ASN A 131 2.46 -0.44 -21.08
N SER A 132 2.99 0.13 -19.99
CA SER A 132 2.37 0.15 -18.65
C SER A 132 0.89 0.55 -18.67
N ASN A 133 0.55 1.61 -19.40
CA ASN A 133 -0.84 2.09 -19.54
C ASN A 133 -1.78 1.02 -20.14
N GLU A 134 -1.32 0.23 -21.11
CA GLU A 134 -2.12 -0.84 -21.72
C GLU A 134 -2.30 -2.01 -20.76
N ILE A 135 -1.25 -2.35 -20.00
CA ILE A 135 -1.30 -3.40 -18.97
C ILE A 135 -2.33 -3.02 -17.90
N TYR A 136 -2.28 -1.79 -17.38
CA TYR A 136 -3.25 -1.30 -16.41
C TYR A 136 -4.69 -1.30 -16.94
N LYS A 137 -4.88 -0.94 -18.22
CA LYS A 137 -6.19 -1.03 -18.86
C LYS A 137 -6.72 -2.47 -18.89
N ARG A 138 -5.86 -3.45 -19.21
CA ARG A 138 -6.24 -4.87 -19.22
C ARG A 138 -6.56 -5.37 -17.81
N ILE A 139 -5.81 -4.95 -16.80
CA ILE A 139 -6.11 -5.28 -15.40
C ILE A 139 -7.48 -4.70 -15.02
N TYR A 140 -7.76 -3.46 -15.38
CA TYR A 140 -9.04 -2.83 -15.14
C TYR A 140 -10.20 -3.63 -15.77
N GLU A 141 -10.08 -3.91 -17.07
CA GLU A 141 -11.16 -4.56 -17.84
C GLU A 141 -11.37 -6.03 -17.44
N ASN A 142 -10.30 -6.78 -17.20
CA ASN A 142 -10.39 -8.23 -17.00
C ASN A 142 -10.45 -8.65 -15.52
N VAL A 143 -10.09 -7.76 -14.60
CA VAL A 143 -10.04 -8.07 -13.15
C VAL A 143 -11.02 -7.19 -12.41
N ILE A 144 -10.86 -5.87 -12.47
CA ILE A 144 -11.68 -4.93 -11.68
C ILE A 144 -13.16 -5.05 -12.07
N CYS A 145 -13.48 -4.90 -13.36
CA CYS A 145 -14.85 -5.00 -13.84
C CYS A 145 -15.49 -6.36 -13.53
N VAL A 146 -14.72 -7.45 -13.64
CA VAL A 146 -15.23 -8.81 -13.43
C VAL A 146 -15.47 -9.07 -11.94
N CYS A 147 -14.55 -8.64 -11.07
CA CYS A 147 -14.70 -8.74 -9.62
C CYS A 147 -15.88 -7.89 -9.13
N VAL A 148 -16.02 -6.64 -9.59
CA VAL A 148 -17.15 -5.76 -9.26
C VAL A 148 -18.47 -6.44 -9.61
N LYS A 149 -18.59 -6.96 -10.84
CA LYS A 149 -19.80 -7.66 -11.28
C LYS A 149 -20.07 -8.92 -10.45
N ALA A 150 -19.05 -9.69 -10.10
CA ALA A 150 -19.20 -10.88 -9.26
C ALA A 150 -19.66 -10.51 -7.83
N ILE A 151 -19.16 -9.40 -7.27
CA ILE A 151 -19.57 -8.89 -5.95
C ILE A 151 -21.02 -8.40 -5.98
N GLU A 152 -21.42 -7.67 -7.03
CA GLU A 152 -22.82 -7.23 -7.24
C GLU A 152 -23.78 -8.42 -7.35
N ASP A 153 -23.36 -9.48 -8.03
CA ASP A 153 -24.08 -10.77 -8.11
C ASP A 153 -24.04 -11.58 -6.80
N LYS A 154 -23.38 -11.08 -5.74
CA LYS A 154 -23.12 -11.76 -4.45
C LYS A 154 -22.36 -13.08 -4.57
N LYS A 155 -21.56 -13.24 -5.64
CA LYS A 155 -20.69 -14.40 -5.89
C LYS A 155 -19.31 -14.14 -5.31
N TYR A 156 -19.24 -14.04 -3.98
CA TYR A 156 -18.04 -13.66 -3.25
C TYR A 156 -16.85 -14.61 -3.45
N ASP A 157 -17.08 -15.93 -3.46
CA ASP A 157 -16.04 -16.93 -3.70
C ASP A 157 -15.42 -16.79 -5.10
N VAL A 158 -16.24 -16.43 -6.09
CA VAL A 158 -15.79 -16.20 -7.47
C VAL A 158 -14.92 -14.95 -7.53
N ALA A 159 -15.35 -13.86 -6.90
CA ALA A 159 -14.57 -12.62 -6.82
C ALA A 159 -13.22 -12.84 -6.13
N TYR A 160 -13.21 -13.59 -5.02
CA TYR A 160 -11.98 -13.95 -4.30
C TYR A 160 -11.02 -14.76 -5.19
N ASN A 161 -11.53 -15.80 -5.86
CA ASN A 161 -10.70 -16.66 -6.71
C ASN A 161 -10.14 -15.92 -7.92
N ILE A 162 -10.92 -15.05 -8.56
CA ILE A 162 -10.46 -14.22 -9.69
C ILE A 162 -9.35 -13.29 -9.23
N TYR A 163 -9.55 -12.62 -8.10
CA TYR A 163 -8.52 -11.74 -7.55
C TYR A 163 -7.24 -12.51 -7.24
N LYS A 164 -7.35 -13.62 -6.50
CA LYS A 164 -6.20 -14.45 -6.11
C LYS A 164 -5.44 -14.98 -7.33
N GLN A 165 -6.15 -15.52 -8.32
CA GLN A 165 -5.53 -16.01 -9.54
C GLN A 165 -4.85 -14.88 -10.31
N ASN A 166 -5.47 -13.70 -10.38
CA ASN A 166 -4.86 -12.56 -11.03
C ASN A 166 -3.56 -12.11 -10.35
N VAL A 167 -3.52 -12.06 -9.01
CA VAL A 167 -2.27 -11.73 -8.30
C VAL A 167 -1.18 -12.76 -8.61
N LEU A 168 -1.50 -14.05 -8.57
CA LEU A 168 -0.55 -15.12 -8.89
C LEU A 168 -0.05 -15.03 -10.34
N ASP A 169 -0.93 -14.71 -11.28
CA ASP A 169 -0.58 -14.57 -12.69
C ASP A 169 0.34 -13.36 -12.92
N LEU A 170 0.02 -12.21 -12.29
CA LEU A 170 0.83 -11.00 -12.37
C LEU A 170 2.19 -11.18 -11.68
N GLU A 171 2.22 -11.81 -10.51
CA GLU A 171 3.45 -12.18 -9.81
C GLU A 171 4.31 -13.08 -10.70
N LYS A 172 3.71 -14.07 -11.35
CA LYS A 172 4.43 -14.95 -12.26
C LYS A 172 5.01 -14.17 -13.46
N MET A 173 4.21 -13.29 -14.05
CA MET A 173 4.61 -12.54 -15.25
C MET A 173 5.68 -11.49 -14.98
N TYR A 174 5.64 -10.81 -13.85
CA TYR A 174 6.45 -9.61 -13.60
C TYR A 174 7.49 -9.77 -12.49
N ILE A 175 7.34 -10.73 -11.58
CA ILE A 175 8.26 -10.95 -10.45
C ILE A 175 9.10 -12.23 -10.67
N SER A 176 8.49 -13.35 -11.06
CA SER A 176 9.18 -14.65 -11.09
C SER A 176 10.09 -14.91 -12.32
N LEU A 177 10.30 -13.91 -13.18
CA LEU A 177 11.18 -13.97 -14.36
C LEU A 177 12.42 -13.05 -14.26
N ALA A 178 12.68 -12.48 -13.08
CA ALA A 178 13.87 -11.67 -12.79
C ALA A 178 14.98 -12.49 -12.09
#